data_AF-A0A1F9ETJ3-F1
#
_entry.id   AF-A0A1F9ETJ3-F1
#
_cell.length_a   1.000
_cell.length_b   1.000
_cell.length_c   1.000
_cell.angle_alpha   90.00
_cell.angle_beta   90.00
_cell.angle_gamma   90.00
#
_symmetry.space_group_name_H-M   'P 1'
#
loop_
_entity.id
_entity.type
_entity.pdbx_description
1 polymer ?
#
loop_
_entity_poly.entity_id
_entity_poly.type
_entity_poly.pdbx_seq_one_letter_code
_entity_poly.pdbx_strand_id
1 'polypeptide(L)'
;MFAVIVGPTFADARKAYINELVQWESIIEKTTDLFMRMQTKQSEVVATVIFAANILANRKKEQPSETEVLSEVMQWKQRRRPKLDDKEVAHTIRNLAALRWLKVKPSPDLPIEDESLAYS
;
A
#
# COMPACT_ATOMS: atom_id res chain seq x y z
N MET A 1 14.58 19.85 14.29
CA MET A 1 13.66 18.79 14.77
C MET A 1 12.39 19.48 15.21
N PHE A 2 11.28 19.32 14.49
CA PHE A 2 9.98 19.91 14.85
C PHE A 2 9.14 18.82 15.52
N ALA A 3 8.59 19.10 16.71
CA ALA A 3 7.68 18.21 17.39
C ALA A 3 6.24 18.71 17.19
N VAL A 4 5.37 17.85 16.67
CA VAL A 4 3.93 18.13 16.59
C VAL A 4 3.30 17.59 17.87
N ILE A 5 2.74 18.49 18.69
CA ILE A 5 2.11 18.15 19.97
C ILE A 5 0.61 18.41 19.84
N VAL A 6 -0.20 17.50 20.38
CA VAL A 6 -1.65 17.66 20.42
C VAL A 6 -2.06 18.79 21.37
N GLY A 7 -3.13 19.51 21.00
CA GLY A 7 -3.70 20.58 21.82
C GLY A 7 -4.53 20.05 23.01
N PRO A 8 -4.96 20.95 23.92
CA PRO A 8 -5.68 20.59 25.15
C PRO A 8 -6.98 19.82 24.90
N THR A 9 -7.66 20.07 23.78
CA THR A 9 -8.92 19.41 23.39
C THR A 9 -8.76 17.93 23.05
N PHE A 10 -7.54 17.44 22.84
CA PHE A 10 -7.30 16.05 22.44
C PHE A 10 -7.80 15.04 23.47
N ALA A 11 -7.59 15.31 24.77
CA ALA A 11 -7.99 14.39 25.82
C ALA A 11 -9.52 14.19 25.85
N ASP A 12 -10.28 15.28 25.75
CA ASP A 12 -11.73 15.27 25.74
C ASP A 12 -12.28 14.57 24.49
N ALA A 13 -11.72 14.89 23.32
CA ALA A 13 -12.09 14.24 22.07
C ALA A 13 -11.78 12.72 22.11
N ARG A 14 -10.60 12.33 22.59
CA ARG A 14 -10.23 10.90 22.71
C ARG A 14 -11.19 10.17 23.62
N LYS A 15 -11.61 10.78 24.73
CA LYS A 15 -12.60 10.19 25.65
C LYS A 15 -13.98 10.07 25.00
N ALA A 16 -14.41 11.09 24.26
CA ALA A 16 -15.70 11.10 23.59
C ALA A 16 -15.84 10.03 22.51
N TYR A 17 -14.75 9.73 21.79
CA TYR A 17 -14.76 8.81 20.63
C TYR A 17 -14.08 7.46 20.89
N ILE A 18 -13.73 7.13 22.14
CA ILE A 18 -12.92 5.93 22.43
C ILE A 18 -13.63 4.64 22.01
N ASN A 19 -14.95 4.59 22.17
CA ASN A 19 -15.73 3.39 21.86
C ASN A 19 -15.74 3.12 20.36
N GLU A 20 -15.86 4.17 19.55
CA GLU A 20 -15.75 4.11 18.10
C GLU A 20 -14.32 3.77 17.68
N LEU A 21 -13.31 4.40 18.28
CA LEU A 21 -11.91 4.13 17.95
C LEU A 21 -11.51 2.67 18.20
N VAL A 22 -11.96 2.08 19.31
CA VAL A 22 -11.70 0.67 19.64
C VAL A 22 -12.25 -0.27 18.56
N GLN A 23 -13.40 0.04 17.95
CA GLN A 23 -13.96 -0.78 16.86
C GLN A 23 -13.03 -0.83 15.64
N TRP A 24 -12.25 0.22 15.41
CA TRP A 24 -11.37 0.36 14.25
C TRP A 24 -9.89 0.19 14.58
N GLU A 25 -9.54 -0.08 15.85
CA GLU A 25 -8.17 -0.10 16.35
C GLU A 25 -7.25 -0.97 15.49
N SER A 26 -7.68 -2.19 15.15
CA SER A 26 -6.88 -3.08 14.30
C SER A 26 -6.58 -2.50 12.90
N ILE A 27 -7.55 -1.80 12.30
CA ILE A 27 -7.39 -1.18 10.98
C ILE A 27 -6.52 0.08 11.10
N ILE A 28 -6.69 0.87 12.17
CA ILE A 28 -5.89 2.06 12.45
C ILE A 28 -4.43 1.68 12.67
N GLU A 29 -4.15 0.68 13.51
CA GLU A 29 -2.80 0.18 13.78
C GLU A 29 -2.14 -0.36 12.52
N LYS A 30 -2.86 -1.22 11.78
CA LYS A 30 -2.36 -1.72 10.50
C LYS A 30 -2.09 -0.56 9.56
N THR A 31 -3.00 0.39 9.39
CA THR A 31 -2.77 1.51 8.47
C THR A 31 -1.55 2.34 8.91
N THR A 32 -1.45 2.67 10.20
CA THR A 32 -0.35 3.46 10.77
C THR A 32 1.00 2.80 10.60
N ASP A 33 1.11 1.49 10.84
CA ASP A 33 2.36 0.72 10.61
C ASP A 33 2.85 0.83 9.16
N LEU A 34 1.94 0.97 8.18
CA LEU A 34 2.30 1.14 6.76
C LEU A 34 2.94 2.48 6.55
N PHE A 35 2.22 3.51 6.99
CA PHE A 35 2.59 4.89 6.74
C PHE A 35 3.86 5.26 7.47
N MET A 36 4.10 4.68 8.65
CA MET A 36 5.35 4.86 9.41
C MET A 36 6.57 4.23 8.73
N ARG A 37 6.39 3.23 7.86
CA ARG A 37 7.49 2.55 7.13
C ARG A 37 7.77 3.15 5.75
N MET A 38 7.02 4.16 5.31
CA MET A 38 7.07 4.67 3.95
C MET A 38 7.38 6.17 3.90
N GLN A 39 8.14 6.59 2.88
CA GLN A 39 8.19 8.01 2.50
C GLN A 39 6.88 8.41 1.80
N THR A 40 6.48 9.68 1.90
CA THR A 40 5.21 10.22 1.35
C THR A 40 4.99 9.96 -0.14
N LYS A 41 6.05 9.74 -0.92
CA LYS A 41 5.94 9.38 -2.34
C LYS A 41 5.54 7.91 -2.55
N GLN A 42 5.99 7.03 -1.66
CA GLN A 42 5.70 5.60 -1.68
C GLN A 42 4.25 5.30 -1.22
N SER A 43 3.68 6.15 -0.36
CA SER A 43 2.30 5.96 0.11
C SER A 43 1.25 6.12 -0.99
N GLU A 44 1.45 7.00 -1.98
CA GLU A 44 0.56 7.13 -3.14
C GLU A 44 0.53 5.82 -3.96
N VAL A 45 1.71 5.24 -4.19
CA VAL A 45 1.87 4.00 -4.96
C VAL A 45 1.19 2.84 -4.23
N VAL A 46 1.43 2.70 -2.93
CA VAL A 46 0.79 1.66 -2.10
C VAL A 46 -0.73 1.78 -2.09
N ALA A 47 -1.27 2.98 -1.87
CA ALA A 47 -2.71 3.20 -1.91
C ALA A 47 -3.31 2.82 -3.28
N THR A 48 -2.61 3.18 -4.37
CA THR A 48 -3.02 2.83 -5.73
C THR A 48 -2.99 1.32 -5.96
N VAL A 49 -1.94 0.62 -5.52
CA VAL A 49 -1.79 -0.83 -5.63
C VAL A 49 -2.91 -1.56 -4.88
N ILE A 50 -3.16 -1.20 -3.61
CA ILE A 50 -4.20 -1.81 -2.79
C ILE A 50 -5.57 -1.61 -3.44
N PHE A 51 -5.85 -0.39 -3.91
CA PHE A 51 -7.12 -0.10 -4.57
C PHE A 51 -7.29 -0.87 -5.88
N ALA A 52 -6.27 -0.88 -6.74
CA ALA A 52 -6.31 -1.59 -8.02
C ALA A 52 -6.55 -3.08 -7.83
N ALA A 53 -5.84 -3.70 -6.87
CA ALA A 53 -6.05 -5.11 -6.53
C ALA A 53 -7.47 -5.38 -6.01
N ASN A 54 -8.01 -4.52 -5.16
CA ASN A 54 -9.38 -4.68 -4.65
C ASN A 54 -10.43 -4.54 -5.75
N ILE A 55 -10.31 -3.56 -6.64
CA ILE A 55 -11.20 -3.43 -7.80
C ILE A 55 -11.11 -4.67 -8.68
N LEU A 56 -9.90 -5.09 -9.01
CA LEU A 56 -9.67 -6.21 -9.89
C LEU A 56 -10.23 -7.51 -9.29
N ALA A 57 -9.98 -7.76 -8.00
CA ALA A 57 -10.54 -8.90 -7.28
C ALA A 57 -12.08 -8.88 -7.29
N ASN A 58 -12.69 -7.72 -7.07
CA ASN A 58 -14.13 -7.56 -7.11
C ASN A 58 -14.73 -7.77 -8.51
N ARG A 59 -14.02 -7.33 -9.56
CA ARG A 59 -14.41 -7.48 -10.97
C ARG A 59 -14.33 -8.95 -11.40
N LYS A 60 -13.26 -9.65 -11.04
CA LYS A 60 -13.03 -11.05 -11.43
C LYS A 60 -13.69 -12.08 -10.50
N LYS A 61 -14.09 -11.67 -9.28
CA LYS A 61 -14.55 -12.56 -8.20
C LYS A 61 -13.52 -13.62 -7.81
N GLU A 62 -12.23 -13.31 -7.99
CA GLU A 62 -11.11 -14.17 -7.62
C GLU A 62 -9.91 -13.35 -7.15
N GLN A 63 -8.93 -14.01 -6.53
CA GLN A 63 -7.67 -13.39 -6.16
C GLN A 63 -6.82 -13.12 -7.42
N PRO A 64 -6.48 -11.85 -7.72
CA PRO A 64 -5.68 -11.50 -8.90
C PRO A 64 -4.21 -11.89 -8.72
N SER A 65 -3.46 -11.99 -9.82
CA SER A 65 -2.01 -12.17 -9.77
C SER A 65 -1.25 -10.85 -9.59
N GLU A 66 0.02 -10.92 -9.20
CA GLU A 66 0.86 -9.72 -9.06
C GLU A 66 1.00 -8.96 -10.39
N THR A 67 1.21 -9.67 -11.50
CA THR A 67 1.32 -9.06 -12.85
C THR A 67 0.02 -8.38 -13.29
N GLU A 68 -1.13 -8.96 -12.95
CA GLU A 68 -2.42 -8.35 -13.26
C GLU A 68 -2.64 -7.05 -12.49
N VAL A 69 -2.26 -7.02 -11.20
CA VAL A 69 -2.32 -5.80 -10.39
C VAL A 69 -1.38 -4.73 -10.93
N LEU A 70 -0.15 -5.09 -11.30
CA LEU A 70 0.79 -4.17 -11.93
C LEU A 70 0.19 -3.55 -13.21
N SER A 71 -0.40 -4.40 -14.06
CA SER A 71 -1.02 -3.97 -15.31
C SER A 71 -2.18 -2.99 -15.07
N GLU A 72 -3.06 -3.27 -14.11
CA GLU A 72 -4.18 -2.38 -13.76
C GLU A 72 -3.66 -1.03 -13.21
N VAL A 73 -2.62 -1.02 -12.36
CA VAL A 73 -2.02 0.20 -11.82
C VAL A 73 -1.43 1.06 -12.94
N MET A 74 -0.66 0.45 -13.84
CA MET A 74 -0.01 1.15 -14.95
C MET A 74 -1.03 1.71 -15.95
N GLN A 75 -2.13 0.99 -16.22
CA GLN A 75 -3.24 1.51 -17.02
C GLN A 75 -3.90 2.72 -16.35
N TRP A 76 -4.17 2.62 -15.05
CA TRP A 76 -4.89 3.68 -14.36
C TRP A 76 -4.09 4.97 -14.22
N LYS A 77 -2.77 4.86 -14.04
CA LYS A 77 -1.85 5.99 -13.89
C LYS A 77 -1.13 6.37 -15.19
N GLN A 78 -1.57 5.83 -16.34
CA GLN A 78 -0.93 6.05 -17.65
C GLN A 78 -0.81 7.54 -18.03
N ARG A 79 -1.75 8.38 -17.58
CA ARG A 79 -1.79 9.83 -17.87
C ARG A 79 -0.99 10.69 -16.88
N ARG A 80 -0.45 10.11 -15.80
CA ARG A 80 0.34 10.84 -14.79
C ARG A 80 1.63 11.41 -15.40
N ARG A 81 2.07 12.56 -14.88
CA ARG A 81 3.37 13.18 -15.16
C ARG A 81 4.03 13.55 -13.82
N PRO A 82 5.22 13.03 -13.49
CA PRO A 82 6.00 12.03 -14.23
C PRO A 82 5.32 10.65 -14.25
N LYS A 83 5.69 9.82 -15.24
CA LYS A 83 5.22 8.42 -15.30
C LYS A 83 5.66 7.67 -14.04
N LEU A 84 4.86 6.69 -13.62
CA LEU A 84 5.31 5.71 -12.63
C LEU A 84 6.33 4.78 -13.27
N ASP A 85 7.30 4.38 -12.47
CA ASP A 85 8.25 3.33 -12.80
C ASP A 85 7.58 1.98 -12.53
N ASP A 86 7.57 1.10 -13.52
CA ASP A 86 6.94 -0.22 -13.41
C ASP A 86 7.67 -1.11 -12.39
N LYS A 87 9.00 -0.99 -12.30
CA LYS A 87 9.81 -1.72 -11.30
C LYS A 87 9.47 -1.26 -9.88
N GLU A 88 9.36 0.04 -9.64
CA GLU A 88 8.98 0.58 -8.32
C GLU A 88 7.61 0.04 -7.88
N VAL A 89 6.64 0.00 -8.80
CA VAL A 89 5.31 -0.56 -8.53
C VAL A 89 5.38 -2.07 -8.31
N ALA A 90 6.17 -2.80 -9.10
CA ALA A 90 6.38 -4.25 -8.96
C ALA A 90 6.99 -4.62 -7.59
N HIS A 91 8.05 -3.91 -7.17
CA HIS A 91 8.63 -4.08 -5.83
C HIS A 91 7.61 -3.78 -4.72
N THR A 92 6.81 -2.73 -4.90
CA THR A 92 5.74 -2.37 -3.95
C THR A 92 4.72 -3.50 -3.82
N ILE A 93 4.26 -4.07 -4.93
CA ILE A 93 3.32 -5.21 -4.95
C ILE A 93 3.90 -6.40 -4.20
N ARG A 94 5.13 -6.82 -4.53
CA ARG A 94 5.80 -7.97 -3.90
C ARG A 94 6.00 -7.77 -2.41
N ASN A 95 6.43 -6.58 -1.99
CA ASN A 95 6.63 -6.24 -0.57
C ASN A 95 5.30 -6.29 0.19
N LEU A 96 4.23 -5.72 -0.35
CA LEU A 96 2.91 -5.76 0.28
C LEU A 96 2.36 -7.19 0.35
N ALA A 97 2.61 -8.02 -0.67
CA ALA A 97 2.23 -9.43 -0.67
C ALA A 97 2.99 -10.21 0.42
N ALA A 98 4.31 -10.03 0.51
CA ALA A 98 5.17 -10.66 1.51
C ALA A 98 4.77 -10.28 2.95
N LEU A 99 4.38 -9.03 3.16
CA LEU A 99 3.90 -8.55 4.47
C LEU A 99 2.47 -9.03 4.80
N ARG A 100 1.75 -9.64 3.85
CA ARG A 100 0.31 -10.03 3.93
C ARG A 100 -0.67 -8.84 3.97
N TRP A 101 -0.31 -7.76 3.30
CA TRP A 101 -1.13 -6.56 3.15
C TRP A 101 -1.91 -6.57 1.85
N LEU A 102 -1.37 -7.26 0.85
CA LEU A 102 -1.97 -7.47 -0.44
C LEU A 102 -2.24 -8.96 -0.65
N LYS A 103 -3.49 -9.32 -0.91
CA LYS A 103 -3.87 -10.70 -1.25
C LYS A 103 -3.79 -10.88 -2.76
N VAL A 104 -2.68 -11.42 -3.25
CA VAL A 104 -2.42 -11.70 -4.67
C VAL A 104 -1.79 -13.07 -4.86
N LYS A 105 -1.94 -13.66 -6.05
CA LYS A 105 -1.22 -14.87 -6.46
C LYS A 105 0.18 -14.46 -6.94
N PRO A 106 1.27 -15.11 -6.47
CA PRO A 106 2.63 -14.76 -6.90
C PRO A 106 2.81 -14.98 -8.40
N SER A 107 3.55 -14.07 -9.04
CA SER A 107 3.85 -14.11 -10.47
C SER A 107 5.37 -14.23 -10.70
N PRO A 108 5.85 -15.25 -11.42
CA PRO A 108 7.29 -15.40 -11.73
C PRO A 108 7.78 -14.36 -12.75
N ASP A 109 6.87 -13.80 -13.54
CA ASP A 109 7.09 -12.81 -14.59
C ASP A 109 7.01 -11.35 -14.10
N LEU A 110 6.88 -11.13 -12.79
CA LEU A 110 6.86 -9.79 -12.22
C LEU A 110 8.23 -9.11 -12.43
N PRO A 111 8.31 -7.88 -12.97
CA PRO A 111 9.57 -7.22 -13.31
C PRO A 111 10.24 -6.60 -12.08
N ILE A 112 10.74 -7.45 -11.20
CA ILE A 112 11.58 -7.08 -10.05
C ILE A 112 13.05 -7.37 -10.40
N GLU A 113 13.96 -6.47 -10.01
CA GLU A 113 15.39 -6.76 -10.15
C GLU A 113 15.78 -7.87 -9.18
N ASP A 114 16.50 -8.87 -9.70
CA ASP A 114 17.04 -9.95 -8.90
C ASP A 114 18.22 -9.39 -8.08
N GLU A 115 17.99 -9.10 -6.79
CA GLU A 115 19.05 -8.62 -5.87
C GLU A 115 20.26 -9.56 -5.81
N SER A 116 20.11 -10.82 -6.26
CA SER A 116 21.19 -11.80 -6.39
C SER A 116 22.26 -11.44 -7.43
N LEU A 117 21.95 -10.59 -8.42
CA LEU A 117 22.89 -10.17 -9.46
C LEU A 117 23.73 -8.94 -9.08
N ALA A 118 23.43 -8.27 -7.96
CA ALA A 118 24.19 -7.12 -7.48
C ALA A 118 25.50 -7.49 -6.75
N TYR A 119 25.70 -8.79 -6.46
CA TYR A 119 26.89 -9.33 -5.78
C TYR A 119 27.63 -10.42 -6.61
N SER A 120 27.37 -10.49 -7.92
CA SER A 120 28.07 -11.37 -8.88
C SER A 120 29.11 -10.58 -9.66
#